data_AF-A0A4V1UDI3-F1
#
_entry.id   AF-A0A4V1UDI3-F1
#
_cell.length_a   1.000
_cell.length_b   1.000
_cell.length_c   1.000
_cell.angle_alpha   90.00
_cell.angle_beta   90.00
_cell.angle_gamma   90.00
#
_symmetry.space_group_name_H-M   'P 1'
#
loop_
_entity.id
_entity.type
_entity.pdbx_description
1 polymer ?
#
loop_
_entity_poly.entity_id
_entity_poly.type
_entity_poly.pdbx_seq_one_letter_code
_entity_poly.pdbx_strand_id
1 'polypeptide(L)'
;MKKFALAILAASALAATAAPALAAPWQNINQRQAQLDRRIDQGVRNGALTRREAGNLRNEFRGIARLEARYRATAGLQTWERRDLDRRFDVLSAKIRWERHDRQDRGHRRY
;
A
#
# COMPACT_ATOMS: atom_id res chain seq x y z
N MET A 1 21.59 -58.91 30.74
CA MET A 1 20.56 -59.64 29.94
C MET A 1 19.19 -59.06 30.22
N LYS A 2 18.43 -58.72 29.17
CA LYS A 2 16.98 -58.36 29.04
C LYS A 2 16.87 -57.30 27.92
N LYS A 3 16.93 -57.63 26.63
CA LYS A 3 15.90 -58.22 25.74
C LYS A 3 14.62 -57.36 25.57
N PHE A 4 14.50 -56.81 24.35
CA PHE A 4 13.30 -56.52 23.51
C PHE A 4 12.24 -55.51 23.97
N ALA A 5 12.00 -54.48 23.13
CA ALA A 5 10.73 -54.33 22.40
C ALA A 5 10.80 -53.19 21.35
N LEU A 6 10.64 -53.57 20.08
CA LEU A 6 10.18 -52.71 18.98
C LEU A 6 8.67 -52.46 19.16
N ALA A 7 8.22 -51.21 19.02
CA ALA A 7 6.83 -50.87 18.73
C ALA A 7 6.80 -49.57 17.90
N ILE A 8 6.60 -49.67 16.59
CA ILE A 8 5.35 -49.39 15.86
C ILE A 8 5.12 -47.87 15.62
N LEU A 9 5.32 -47.49 14.35
CA LEU A 9 4.53 -46.56 13.53
C LEU A 9 3.61 -45.55 14.24
N ALA A 10 3.90 -44.27 14.03
CA ALA A 10 2.89 -43.29 13.66
C ALA A 10 3.54 -42.18 12.83
N ALA A 11 3.38 -42.24 11.51
CA ALA A 11 3.66 -41.11 10.63
C ALA A 11 2.64 -40.02 10.91
N SER A 12 2.97 -39.09 11.81
CA SER A 12 2.18 -37.88 11.98
C SER A 12 2.49 -36.93 10.83
N ALA A 13 1.71 -37.03 9.76
CA ALA A 13 1.62 -36.00 8.75
C ALA A 13 1.18 -34.70 9.45
N LEU A 14 2.10 -33.73 9.55
CA LEU A 14 1.72 -32.37 9.90
C LEU A 14 0.83 -31.84 8.77
N ALA A 15 -0.48 -31.90 8.98
CA ALA A 15 -1.42 -31.11 8.22
C ALA A 15 -1.09 -29.64 8.47
N ALA A 16 -0.36 -29.02 7.54
CA ALA A 16 -0.17 -27.58 7.51
C ALA A 16 -1.54 -26.95 7.27
N THR A 17 -2.28 -26.64 8.34
CA THR A 17 -3.49 -25.84 8.25
C THR A 17 -3.08 -24.48 7.73
N ALA A 18 -3.34 -24.21 6.46
CA ALA A 18 -3.24 -22.88 5.89
C ALA A 18 -4.18 -21.97 6.68
N ALA A 19 -3.63 -21.18 7.59
CA ALA A 19 -4.40 -20.21 8.34
C ALA A 19 -5.10 -19.28 7.34
N PRO A 20 -6.39 -18.95 7.53
CA PRO A 20 -7.04 -17.96 6.70
C PRO A 20 -6.26 -16.66 6.84
N ALA A 21 -5.65 -16.19 5.75
CA ALA A 21 -5.04 -14.88 5.70
C ALA A 21 -6.15 -13.86 5.96
N LEU A 22 -6.28 -13.42 7.21
CA LEU A 22 -7.20 -12.39 7.64
C LEU A 22 -6.94 -11.16 6.78
N ALA A 23 -7.81 -10.94 5.80
CA ALA A 23 -7.74 -9.76 4.96
C ALA A 23 -7.90 -8.55 5.88
N ALA A 24 -6.87 -7.71 5.96
CA ALA A 24 -6.92 -6.47 6.72
C ALA A 24 -8.20 -5.69 6.35
N PRO A 25 -8.85 -5.03 7.33
CA PRO A 25 -10.06 -4.25 7.06
C PRO A 25 -9.81 -3.29 5.92
N TRP A 26 -10.66 -3.37 4.91
CA TRP A 26 -10.52 -2.57 3.71
C TRP A 26 -10.64 -1.09 4.04
N GLN A 27 -9.54 -0.34 3.96
CA GLN A 27 -9.53 1.08 4.27
C GLN A 27 -10.38 1.82 3.24
N ASN A 28 -11.18 2.80 3.69
CA ASN A 28 -12.08 3.53 2.80
C ASN A 28 -11.27 4.33 1.76
N ILE A 29 -11.35 3.93 0.49
CA ILE A 29 -10.55 4.56 -0.58
C ILE A 29 -10.80 6.06 -0.66
N ASN A 30 -12.06 6.49 -0.49
CA ASN A 30 -12.41 7.91 -0.60
C ASN A 30 -11.67 8.74 0.46
N GLN A 31 -11.53 8.21 1.69
CA GLN A 31 -10.76 8.86 2.75
C GLN A 31 -9.27 8.94 2.39
N ARG A 32 -8.68 7.87 1.84
CA ARG A 32 -7.30 7.86 1.35
C ARG A 32 -7.08 8.90 0.27
N GLN A 33 -7.98 8.96 -0.71
CA GLN A 33 -7.94 9.96 -1.78
C GLN A 33 -7.92 11.39 -1.23
N ALA A 34 -8.86 11.71 -0.35
CA ALA A 34 -8.93 13.03 0.28
C ALA A 34 -7.68 13.36 1.11
N GLN A 35 -7.07 12.36 1.78
CA GLN A 35 -5.82 12.56 2.51
C GLN A 35 -4.63 12.85 1.57
N LEU A 36 -4.51 12.13 0.46
CA LEU A 36 -3.42 12.33 -0.50
C LEU A 36 -3.53 13.69 -1.20
N ASP A 37 -4.74 14.07 -1.62
CA ASP A 37 -5.00 15.38 -2.22
C ASP A 37 -4.64 16.51 -1.26
N ARG A 38 -5.09 16.44 0.00
CA ARG A 38 -4.72 17.39 1.05
C ARG A 38 -3.20 17.48 1.27
N ARG A 39 -2.47 16.37 1.22
CA ARG A 39 -1.01 16.36 1.39
C ARG A 39 -0.29 17.03 0.23
N ILE A 40 -0.76 16.82 -1.00
CA ILE A 40 -0.24 17.52 -2.18
C ILE A 40 -0.50 19.02 -2.04
N ASP A 41 -1.72 19.41 -1.68
CA ASP A 41 -2.10 20.82 -1.50
C ASP A 41 -1.30 21.52 -0.41
N GLN A 42 -1.17 20.88 0.76
CA GLN A 42 -0.32 21.39 1.82
C GLN A 42 1.13 21.51 1.37
N GLY A 43 1.65 20.50 0.65
CA GLY A 43 3.00 20.54 0.09
C GLY A 43 3.23 21.69 -0.87
N VAL A 44 2.25 22.04 -1.70
CA VAL A 44 2.35 23.22 -2.57
C VAL A 44 2.28 24.50 -1.76
N ARG A 45 1.33 24.60 -0.82
CA ARG A 45 1.08 25.80 0.00
C ARG A 45 2.26 26.16 0.89
N ASN A 46 2.85 25.19 1.56
CA ASN A 46 4.00 25.40 2.44
C ASN A 46 5.34 25.38 1.69
N GLY A 47 5.31 25.20 0.37
CA GLY A 47 6.50 25.12 -0.43
C GLY A 47 7.35 23.89 -0.13
N ALA A 48 6.81 22.77 0.35
CA ALA A 48 7.52 21.48 0.39
C ALA A 48 7.53 20.76 -0.98
N LEU A 49 6.58 21.08 -1.87
CA LEU A 49 6.50 20.57 -3.24
C LEU A 49 6.62 21.71 -4.24
N THR A 50 7.41 21.52 -5.30
CA THR A 50 7.40 22.40 -6.46
C THR A 50 6.11 22.20 -7.28
N ARG A 51 5.75 23.18 -8.11
CA ARG A 51 4.58 23.05 -9.01
C ARG A 51 4.70 21.84 -9.94
N ARG A 52 5.92 21.52 -10.38
CA ARG A 52 6.20 20.38 -11.25
C ARG A 52 6.02 19.05 -10.52
N GLU A 53 6.59 18.89 -9.33
CA GLU A 53 6.43 17.69 -8.50
C GLU A 53 4.95 17.47 -8.15
N ALA A 54 4.24 18.52 -7.74
CA ALA A 54 2.81 18.44 -7.47
C ALA A 54 1.99 18.06 -8.72
N GLY A 55 2.36 18.57 -9.90
CA GLY A 55 1.74 18.19 -11.17
C GLY A 55 1.89 16.70 -11.48
N ASN A 56 3.10 16.16 -11.30
CA ASN A 56 3.37 14.73 -11.48
C ASN A 56 2.58 13.86 -10.50
N LEU A 57 2.59 14.22 -9.22
CA LEU A 57 1.83 13.50 -8.17
C LEU A 57 0.32 13.52 -8.43
N ARG A 58 -0.23 14.65 -8.89
CA ARG A 58 -1.65 14.76 -9.28
C ARG A 58 -1.98 13.92 -10.50
N ASN A 59 -1.07 13.80 -11.46
CA ASN A 59 -1.29 12.97 -12.64
C ASN A 59 -1.32 11.47 -12.28
N GLU A 60 -0.40 11.02 -11.43
CA GLU A 60 -0.40 9.66 -10.89
C GLU A 60 -1.67 9.38 -10.10
N PHE A 61 -2.05 10.31 -9.20
CA PHE A 61 -3.29 10.23 -8.43
C PHE A 61 -4.53 10.07 -9.32
N ARG A 62 -4.67 10.90 -10.36
CA ARG A 62 -5.76 10.80 -11.34
C ARG A 62 -5.74 9.49 -12.13
N GLY A 63 -4.56 8.91 -12.34
CA GLY A 63 -4.41 7.58 -12.96
C GLY A 63 -5.01 6.48 -12.09
N ILE A 64 -4.67 6.49 -10.80
CA ILE A 64 -5.19 5.53 -9.83
C ILE A 64 -6.70 5.70 -9.63
N ALA A 65 -7.20 6.93 -9.51
CA ALA A 65 -8.63 7.21 -9.37
C ALA A 65 -9.45 6.73 -10.60
N ARG A 66 -8.90 6.87 -11.81
CA ARG A 66 -9.51 6.31 -13.03
C ARG A 66 -9.53 4.79 -13.03
N LEU A 67 -8.45 4.15 -12.55
CA LEU A 67 -8.41 2.70 -12.41
C LEU A 67 -9.45 2.20 -11.40
N GLU A 68 -9.58 2.88 -10.26
CA GLU A 68 -10.61 2.56 -9.27
C GLU A 68 -12.01 2.69 -9.86
N ALA A 69 -12.31 3.75 -10.60
CA ALA A 69 -13.60 3.91 -11.25
C ALA A 69 -13.90 2.75 -12.22
N ARG A 70 -12.88 2.26 -12.93
CA ARG A 70 -13.01 1.08 -13.81
C ARG A 70 -13.29 -0.20 -13.00
N TYR A 71 -12.57 -0.44 -11.90
CA TYR A 71 -12.83 -1.61 -11.05
C TYR A 71 -14.21 -1.56 -10.40
N ARG A 72 -14.65 -0.37 -9.96
CA ARG A 72 -16.00 -0.20 -9.41
C ARG A 72 -17.12 -0.46 -10.41
N ALA A 73 -16.87 -0.29 -11.72
CA ALA A 73 -17.86 -0.55 -12.76
C ALA A 73 -18.22 -2.04 -12.86
N THR A 74 -17.35 -2.95 -12.41
CA THR A 74 -17.54 -4.40 -12.52
C THR A 74 -18.22 -4.95 -11.27
N ALA A 75 -19.54 -4.74 -11.10
CA ALA A 75 -20.35 -5.31 -10.01
C ALA A 75 -19.78 -5.15 -8.58
N GLY A 76 -18.91 -4.16 -8.36
CA GLY A 76 -18.20 -3.92 -7.10
C GLY A 76 -16.76 -4.44 -7.08
N LEU A 77 -15.96 -3.94 -6.11
CA LEU A 77 -14.53 -4.23 -6.05
C LEU A 77 -14.23 -5.65 -5.55
N GLN A 78 -13.54 -6.45 -6.38
CA GLN A 78 -13.00 -7.76 -6.03
C GLN A 78 -11.80 -7.65 -5.08
N THR A 79 -11.50 -8.71 -4.33
CA THR A 79 -10.41 -8.73 -3.33
C THR A 79 -9.03 -8.42 -3.90
N TRP A 80 -8.74 -8.82 -5.14
CA TRP A 80 -7.45 -8.54 -5.76
C TRP A 80 -7.36 -7.11 -6.31
N GLU A 81 -8.44 -6.56 -6.90
CA GLU A 81 -8.54 -5.18 -7.39
C GLU A 81 -8.33 -4.20 -6.25
N ARG A 82 -8.99 -4.52 -5.15
CA ARG A 82 -8.76 -3.95 -3.84
C ARG A 82 -7.26 -3.90 -3.53
N ARG A 83 -6.60 -5.04 -3.35
CA ARG A 83 -5.17 -5.11 -3.00
C ARG A 83 -4.27 -4.35 -3.98
N ASP A 84 -4.61 -4.33 -5.27
CA ASP A 84 -3.89 -3.56 -6.27
C ASP A 84 -4.03 -2.05 -6.04
N LEU A 85 -5.24 -1.54 -5.84
CA LEU A 85 -5.47 -0.13 -5.51
C LEU A 85 -4.76 0.27 -4.22
N ASP A 86 -4.83 -0.58 -3.19
CA ASP A 86 -4.20 -0.34 -1.90
C ASP A 86 -2.67 -0.16 -2.05
N ARG A 87 -2.02 -1.09 -2.75
CA ARG A 87 -0.60 -1.00 -3.07
C ARG A 87 -0.26 0.28 -3.84
N ARG A 88 -1.07 0.66 -4.84
CA ARG A 88 -0.84 1.87 -5.64
C ARG A 88 -0.97 3.15 -4.81
N PHE A 89 -1.97 3.22 -3.94
CA PHE A 89 -2.13 4.36 -3.03
C PHE A 89 -0.99 4.44 -2.00
N ASP A 90 -0.49 3.30 -1.51
CA ASP A 90 0.67 3.26 -0.61
C ASP A 90 1.94 3.76 -1.31
N VAL A 91 2.19 3.32 -2.55
CA VAL A 91 3.31 3.81 -3.36
C VAL A 91 3.21 5.32 -3.58
N LEU A 92 2.03 5.83 -3.97
CA LEU A 92 1.82 7.26 -4.14
C LEU A 92 2.01 8.03 -2.83
N SER A 93 1.49 7.50 -1.72
CA SER A 93 1.64 8.06 -0.38
C SER A 93 3.11 8.18 0.02
N ALA A 94 3.91 7.15 -0.28
CA ALA A 94 5.35 7.17 -0.08
C ALA A 94 6.01 8.23 -0.96
N LYS A 95 5.69 8.29 -2.25
CA LYS A 95 6.23 9.30 -3.17
C LYS A 95 5.96 10.74 -2.72
N ILE A 96 4.73 11.05 -2.30
CA ILE A 96 4.39 12.35 -1.72
C ILE A 96 5.24 12.66 -0.48
N ARG A 97 5.58 11.64 0.33
CA ARG A 97 6.48 11.83 1.48
C ARG A 97 7.88 12.20 1.00
N TRP A 98 8.47 11.39 0.13
CA TRP A 98 9.82 11.63 -0.42
C TRP A 98 9.95 13.01 -1.05
N GLU A 99 9.06 13.36 -2.00
CA GLU A 99 9.10 14.65 -2.69
C GLU A 99 8.97 15.86 -1.74
N ARG A 100 8.23 15.72 -0.64
CA ARG A 100 8.10 16.77 0.41
C ARG A 100 9.35 16.91 1.28
N HIS A 101 10.11 15.83 1.45
CA HIS A 101 11.34 15.82 2.26
C HIS A 101 12.57 16.15 1.42
N ASP A 102 12.62 15.76 0.16
CA ASP A 102 13.70 16.11 -0.78
C ASP A 102 13.98 17.61 -0.82
N ARG A 103 12.94 18.44 -0.74
CA ARG A 103 13.11 19.90 -0.72
C ARG A 103 13.76 20.41 0.57
N GLN A 104 13.58 19.70 1.70
CA GLN A 104 14.27 19.99 2.96
C GLN A 104 15.75 19.59 2.84
N ASP A 105 16.05 18.44 2.23
CA ASP A 105 17.43 17.99 2.00
C ASP A 105 18.19 18.89 1.02
N ARG A 106 17.50 19.42 -0.01
CA ARG A 106 18.08 20.42 -0.94
C ARG A 106 18.43 21.75 -0.25
N GLY A 107 17.86 22.04 0.93
CA GLY A 107 18.17 23.23 1.72
C GLY A 107 19.47 23.12 2.53
N HIS A 108 19.97 21.90 2.78
CA HIS A 108 21.03 21.67 3.78
C HIS A 108 22.46 21.70 3.23
N ARG A 109 22.65 22.03 1.94
CA ARG A 109 23.96 22.04 1.26
C ARG A 109 24.42 23.46 0.89
N ARG A 110 24.46 24.35 1.88
CA ARG A 110 25.12 25.65 1.79
C ARG A 110 25.75 26.01 3.12
N TYR A 111 26.95 25.51 3.39
CA TYR A 111 28.03 26.18 4.13
C TYR A 111 29.35 25.54 3.73
#